data_AF-A0A7S4CBR9-F1
#
_entry.id   AF-A0A7S4CBR9-F1
#
_cell.length_a   1.000
_cell.length_b   1.000
_cell.length_c   1.000
_cell.angle_alpha   90.00
_cell.angle_beta   90.00
_cell.angle_gamma   90.00
#
_symmetry.space_group_name_H-M   'P 1'
#
loop_
_entity.id
_entity.type
_entity.pdbx_description
1 polymer ?
#
loop_
_entity_poly.entity_id
_entity_poly.type
_entity_poly.pdbx_seq_one_letter_code
_entity_poly.pdbx_strand_id
1 'polypeptide(L)'
;NHSTGADIDWCGDARGVAFHVGAKSLGVAAGAEVFNNYGDKGNEELMMVHGFAIHNNLHDSYGLRLLMRTSADDPPRCLGVFRMHRSDNPDVISSAQEQIPSDLWRAITDPLEYMAQGPTSEDAEGDPDPISVEEEDVRMLLATVQQRLAPFAATQAEDRAGAGAEWPDTPDGVRAMFVNIYRNGQRKVLEDAVTTLEGMLSG
;
A
#
# COMPACT_ATOMS: atom_id res chain seq x y z
N ASN A 1 -3.63 -22.11 5.27
CA ASN A 1 -4.14 -20.76 4.91
C ASN A 1 -3.20 -19.67 5.39
N HIS A 2 -3.39 -18.41 4.98
CA HIS A 2 -2.57 -17.28 5.43
C HIS A 2 -3.18 -16.62 6.69
N SER A 3 -2.33 -16.19 7.62
CA SER A 3 -2.70 -15.26 8.69
C SER A 3 -1.56 -14.27 8.94
N THR A 4 -1.88 -12.97 8.92
CA THR A 4 -0.92 -11.92 9.30
C THR A 4 -0.46 -12.14 10.74
N GLY A 5 0.85 -12.06 10.96
CA GLY A 5 1.45 -12.26 12.29
C GLY A 5 1.49 -13.70 12.79
N ALA A 6 1.18 -14.70 11.95
CA ALA A 6 1.44 -16.09 12.32
C ALA A 6 2.93 -16.30 12.60
N ASP A 7 3.26 -16.85 13.77
CA ASP A 7 4.61 -17.11 14.24
C ASP A 7 5.20 -18.34 13.55
N ILE A 8 5.43 -18.22 12.24
CA ILE A 8 6.06 -19.24 11.40
C ILE A 8 7.28 -18.66 10.69
N ASP A 9 8.42 -19.32 10.89
CA ASP A 9 9.66 -19.08 10.18
C ASP A 9 9.79 -20.03 8.99
N TRP A 10 10.24 -19.49 7.86
CA TRP A 10 10.59 -20.25 6.68
C TRP A 10 12.09 -20.48 6.69
N CYS A 11 12.51 -21.74 6.67
CA CYS A 11 13.91 -22.08 6.41
C CYS A 11 14.00 -22.87 5.11
N GLY A 12 14.98 -22.53 4.28
CA GLY A 12 15.21 -23.19 3.01
C GLY A 12 16.69 -23.48 2.84
N ASP A 13 17.01 -24.69 2.38
CA ASP A 13 18.33 -25.04 1.88
C ASP A 13 18.21 -25.71 0.50
N ALA A 14 19.33 -26.12 -0.08
CA ALA A 14 19.35 -26.79 -1.39
C ALA A 14 18.55 -28.11 -1.43
N ARG A 15 18.13 -28.65 -0.28
CA ARG A 15 17.39 -29.92 -0.14
C ARG A 15 15.89 -29.72 0.09
N GLY A 16 15.45 -28.50 0.39
CA GLY A 16 14.02 -28.20 0.48
C GLY A 16 13.71 -26.99 1.35
N VAL A 17 12.41 -26.82 1.61
CA VAL A 17 11.84 -25.78 2.47
C VAL A 17 11.16 -26.45 3.65
N ALA A 18 11.40 -25.94 4.86
CA ALA A 18 10.71 -26.34 6.07
C ALA A 18 10.06 -25.15 6.77
N PHE A 19 8.97 -25.44 7.47
CA PHE A 19 8.18 -24.48 8.24
C PHE A 19 8.38 -24.78 9.71
N HIS A 20 8.80 -23.77 10.47
CA HIS A 20 8.98 -23.88 11.90
C HIS A 20 8.04 -22.91 12.58
N VAL A 21 7.31 -23.38 13.61
CA VAL A 21 6.74 -22.44 14.57
C VAL A 21 7.88 -21.72 15.26
N GLY A 22 7.76 -20.39 15.42
CA GLY A 22 8.83 -19.56 15.95
C GLY A 22 9.33 -20.06 17.31
N ALA A 23 10.59 -19.77 17.62
CA ALA A 23 11.28 -20.32 18.80
C ALA A 23 10.59 -20.01 20.15
N LYS A 24 9.71 -19.01 20.18
CA LYS A 24 8.93 -18.60 21.36
C LYS A 24 7.45 -19.02 21.29
N SER A 25 7.05 -19.73 20.24
CA SER A 25 5.69 -20.20 20.03
C SER A 25 5.28 -21.21 21.08
N LEU A 26 4.02 -21.17 21.51
CA LEU A 26 3.39 -22.23 22.32
C LEU A 26 3.00 -23.46 21.47
N GLY A 27 3.27 -23.43 20.16
CA GLY A 27 2.86 -24.44 19.20
C GLY A 27 1.40 -24.27 18.76
N VAL A 28 0.96 -25.14 17.85
CA VAL A 28 -0.43 -25.16 17.37
C VAL A 28 -1.20 -26.24 18.11
N ALA A 29 -2.35 -25.89 18.69
CA ALA A 29 -3.18 -26.83 19.44
C ALA A 29 -3.69 -27.97 18.54
N ALA A 30 -3.88 -29.16 19.12
CA ALA A 30 -4.40 -30.30 18.39
C ALA A 30 -5.80 -29.98 17.80
N GLY A 31 -5.96 -30.21 16.50
CA GLY A 31 -7.19 -29.90 15.77
C GLY A 31 -7.35 -28.43 15.35
N ALA A 32 -6.42 -27.54 15.72
CA ALA A 32 -6.39 -26.18 15.20
C ALA A 32 -5.75 -26.15 13.80
N GLU A 33 -6.15 -25.16 13.01
CA GLU A 33 -5.56 -24.92 11.71
C GLU A 33 -4.14 -24.33 11.83
N VAL A 34 -3.23 -24.80 10.97
CA VAL A 34 -1.89 -24.24 10.83
C VAL A 34 -1.92 -23.16 9.75
N PHE A 35 -1.67 -21.92 10.16
CA PHE A 35 -1.58 -20.78 9.25
C PHE A 35 -0.14 -20.49 8.88
N ASN A 36 0.10 -20.18 7.61
CA ASN A 36 1.36 -19.65 7.12
C ASN A 36 1.34 -18.12 7.19
N ASN A 37 2.50 -17.49 7.30
CA ASN A 37 2.67 -16.05 7.09
C ASN A 37 3.28 -15.83 5.71
N TYR A 38 2.58 -15.08 4.85
CA TYR A 38 3.06 -14.77 3.48
C TYR A 38 3.85 -13.45 3.46
N GLY A 39 4.11 -12.87 4.62
CA GLY A 39 4.72 -11.55 4.78
C GLY A 39 3.70 -10.43 4.70
N ASP A 40 4.24 -9.21 4.65
CA ASP A 40 3.55 -7.94 4.78
C ASP A 40 2.93 -7.48 3.46
N LYS A 41 2.10 -8.36 2.88
CA LYS A 41 1.51 -8.17 1.55
C LYS A 41 0.21 -7.40 1.62
N GLY A 42 0.10 -6.32 0.83
CA GLY A 42 -1.15 -5.60 0.61
C GLY A 42 -2.18 -6.41 -0.20
N ASN A 43 -3.46 -6.03 -0.12
CA ASN A 43 -4.54 -6.74 -0.81
C ASN A 43 -4.40 -6.75 -2.33
N GLU A 44 -3.71 -5.77 -2.93
CA GLU A 44 -3.41 -5.77 -4.37
C GLU A 44 -2.63 -7.04 -4.75
N GLU A 45 -1.56 -7.37 -4.03
CA GLU A 45 -0.76 -8.56 -4.31
C GLU A 45 -1.51 -9.84 -3.92
N LEU A 46 -2.17 -9.84 -2.76
CA LEU A 46 -2.94 -11.00 -2.30
C LEU A 46 -4.04 -11.39 -3.29
N MET A 47 -4.75 -10.43 -3.86
CA MET A 47 -5.77 -10.70 -4.86
C MET A 47 -5.17 -11.20 -6.18
N MET A 48 -4.12 -10.54 -6.68
CA MET A 48 -3.56 -10.85 -8.00
C MET A 48 -2.81 -12.18 -8.02
N VAL A 49 -2.13 -12.53 -6.92
CA VAL A 49 -1.28 -13.72 -6.84
C VAL A 49 -1.99 -14.89 -6.16
N HIS A 50 -2.78 -14.62 -5.11
CA HIS A 50 -3.36 -15.66 -4.25
C HIS A 50 -4.88 -15.75 -4.31
N GLY A 51 -5.56 -14.80 -4.96
CA GLY A 51 -7.01 -14.85 -5.19
C GLY A 51 -7.87 -14.53 -3.96
N PHE A 52 -7.33 -13.88 -2.92
CA PHE A 52 -8.09 -13.47 -1.74
C PHE A 52 -7.69 -12.06 -1.26
N ALA A 53 -8.53 -11.46 -0.43
CA ALA A 53 -8.26 -10.19 0.24
C ALA A 53 -8.50 -10.32 1.75
N ILE A 54 -7.69 -9.64 2.55
CA ILE A 54 -7.77 -9.60 4.01
C ILE A 54 -8.49 -8.33 4.43
N HIS A 55 -9.47 -8.50 5.32
CA HIS A 55 -10.19 -7.37 5.88
C HIS A 55 -9.26 -6.47 6.71
N ASN A 56 -9.38 -5.15 6.51
CA ASN A 56 -8.60 -4.14 7.22
C ASN A 56 -7.07 -4.38 7.19
N ASN A 57 -6.53 -4.86 6.07
CA ASN A 57 -5.12 -5.11 5.91
C ASN A 57 -4.30 -3.81 6.14
N LEU A 58 -3.39 -3.81 7.11
CA LEU A 58 -2.54 -2.65 7.44
C LEU A 58 -1.47 -2.39 6.37
N HIS A 59 -1.17 -3.41 5.56
CA HIS A 59 -0.20 -3.35 4.47
C HIS A 59 -0.82 -2.94 3.12
N ASP A 60 -2.10 -2.52 3.12
CA ASP A 60 -2.69 -1.92 1.93
C ASP A 60 -1.92 -0.66 1.52
N SER A 61 -1.70 -0.53 0.22
CA SER A 61 -1.03 0.60 -0.41
C SER A 61 -1.78 1.04 -1.65
N TYR A 62 -1.61 2.30 -2.06
CA TYR A 62 -2.20 2.84 -3.29
C TYR A 62 -1.08 3.34 -4.21
N GLY A 63 -1.00 2.80 -5.42
CA GLY A 63 -0.04 3.22 -6.44
C GLY A 63 -0.48 4.45 -7.21
N LEU A 64 0.21 5.57 -7.04
CA LEU A 64 0.03 6.79 -7.82
C LEU A 64 1.02 6.81 -8.99
N ARG A 65 0.51 6.70 -10.22
CA ARG A 65 1.34 6.82 -11.43
C ARG A 65 1.47 8.27 -11.86
N LEU A 66 2.68 8.82 -11.84
CA LEU A 66 2.95 10.20 -12.24
C LEU A 66 3.38 10.26 -13.71
N LEU A 67 2.74 11.15 -14.46
CA LEU A 67 3.00 11.38 -15.87
C LEU A 67 3.41 12.84 -16.07
N MET A 68 4.53 13.06 -16.74
CA MET A 68 5.03 14.40 -17.10
C MET A 68 4.89 14.64 -18.60
N ARG A 69 4.53 15.87 -18.98
CA ARG A 69 4.62 16.36 -20.35
C ARG A 69 5.57 17.56 -20.40
N THR A 70 6.57 17.48 -21.28
CA THR A 70 7.55 18.56 -21.51
C THR A 70 7.01 19.65 -22.42
N SER A 71 6.07 19.30 -23.29
CA SER A 71 5.31 20.23 -24.13
C SER A 71 3.91 19.67 -24.40
N ALA A 72 3.02 20.49 -24.96
CA ALA A 72 1.66 20.06 -25.30
C ALA A 72 1.64 18.93 -26.34
N ASP A 73 2.62 18.94 -27.25
CA ASP A 73 2.71 18.01 -28.38
C ASP A 73 3.47 16.72 -28.02
N ASP A 74 4.21 16.71 -26.90
CA ASP A 74 4.96 15.54 -26.48
C ASP A 74 4.06 14.47 -25.84
N PRO A 75 4.34 13.18 -26.11
CA PRO A 75 3.70 12.10 -25.39
C PRO A 75 4.06 12.17 -23.90
N PRO A 76 3.12 11.85 -22.99
CA PRO A 76 3.41 11.84 -21.57
C PRO A 76 4.44 10.77 -21.24
N ARG A 77 5.43 11.12 -20.43
CA ARG A 77 6.45 10.21 -19.90
C ARG A 77 6.08 9.80 -18.49
N CYS A 78 6.24 8.53 -18.17
CA CYS A 78 5.99 8.01 -16.84
C CYS A 78 7.23 8.22 -15.96
N LEU A 79 7.08 8.96 -14.87
CA LEU A 79 8.16 9.15 -13.89
C LEU A 79 8.25 7.99 -12.90
N GLY A 80 7.15 7.26 -12.70
CA GLY A 80 7.12 6.12 -11.80
C GLY A 80 5.73 5.82 -11.28
N VAL A 81 5.64 4.79 -10.44
CA VAL A 81 4.49 4.50 -9.61
C VAL A 81 4.94 4.64 -8.15
N PHE A 82 4.39 5.63 -7.47
CA PHE A 82 4.71 5.95 -6.09
C PHE A 82 3.65 5.35 -5.19
N ARG A 83 4.05 4.59 -4.18
CA ARG A 83 3.10 3.88 -3.31
C ARG A 83 2.86 4.68 -2.04
N MET A 84 1.62 5.12 -1.85
CA MET A 84 1.17 5.65 -0.57
C MET A 84 0.73 4.49 0.32
N HIS A 85 0.96 4.62 1.62
CA HIS A 85 0.65 3.60 2.60
C HIS A 85 -0.37 4.09 3.62
N ARG A 86 -0.98 3.16 4.35
CA ARG A 86 -1.85 3.51 5.48
C ARG A 86 -1.06 4.23 6.57
N SER A 87 -1.68 5.21 7.20
CA SER A 87 -1.10 5.94 8.33
C SER A 87 -0.90 5.05 9.56
N ASP A 88 -1.73 4.01 9.70
CA ASP A 88 -1.69 3.03 10.79
C ASP A 88 -0.90 1.75 10.45
N ASN A 89 -0.14 1.76 9.35
CA ASN A 89 0.81 0.70 9.04
C ASN A 89 1.95 0.69 10.09
N PRO A 90 2.33 -0.46 10.67
CA PRO A 90 3.42 -0.56 11.66
C PRO A 90 4.77 0.03 11.19
N ASP A 91 5.11 -0.14 9.91
CA ASP A 91 6.35 0.38 9.32
C ASP A 91 6.29 1.90 9.15
N VAL A 92 5.08 2.45 8.91
CA VAL A 92 4.85 3.89 8.89
C VAL A 92 4.94 4.50 10.29
N ILE A 93 4.30 3.86 11.28
CA ILE A 93 4.33 4.30 12.68
C ILE A 93 5.76 4.29 13.24
N SER A 94 6.55 3.26 12.88
CA SER A 94 7.95 3.12 13.31
C SER A 94 8.93 3.94 12.48
N SER A 95 8.46 4.67 11.46
CA SER A 95 9.28 5.42 10.50
C SER A 95 10.26 4.56 9.69
N ALA A 96 10.05 3.24 9.63
CA ALA A 96 10.76 2.35 8.72
C ALA A 96 10.30 2.54 7.27
N GLN A 97 9.10 3.08 7.06
CA GLN A 97 8.53 3.40 5.76
C GLN A 97 7.79 4.73 5.81
N GLU A 98 7.83 5.49 4.73
CA GLU A 98 7.09 6.75 4.63
C GLU A 98 5.64 6.49 4.18
N GLN A 99 4.69 7.25 4.74
CA GLN A 99 3.30 7.19 4.28
C GLN A 99 3.15 7.72 2.85
N ILE A 100 3.79 8.87 2.59
CA ILE A 100 3.89 9.52 1.29
C ILE A 100 5.38 9.54 0.94
N PRO A 101 5.83 8.78 -0.08
CA PRO A 101 7.25 8.64 -0.36
C PRO A 101 7.92 9.96 -0.72
N SER A 102 9.10 10.18 -0.18
CA SER A 102 10.05 11.25 -0.49
C SER A 102 10.33 11.37 -1.99
N ASP A 103 10.43 10.24 -2.69
CA ASP A 103 10.62 10.23 -4.14
C ASP A 103 9.43 10.79 -4.92
N LEU A 104 8.21 10.72 -4.38
CA LEU A 104 7.05 11.38 -4.99
C LEU A 104 7.21 12.90 -4.93
N TRP A 105 7.69 13.43 -3.81
CA TRP A 105 7.94 14.86 -3.65
C TRP A 105 9.04 15.34 -4.61
N ARG A 106 10.17 14.62 -4.69
CA ARG A 106 11.23 14.93 -5.67
C ARG A 106 10.68 14.97 -7.10
N ALA A 107 9.87 13.99 -7.47
CA ALA A 107 9.27 13.90 -8.79
C ALA A 107 8.21 14.99 -9.08
N ILE A 108 7.58 15.55 -8.04
CA ILE A 108 6.65 16.67 -8.16
C ILE A 108 7.41 17.99 -8.31
N THR A 109 8.41 18.23 -7.45
CA THR A 109 9.13 19.51 -7.35
C THR A 109 10.04 19.75 -8.55
N ASP A 110 10.83 18.75 -8.98
CA ASP A 110 11.61 18.83 -10.22
C ASP A 110 11.51 17.51 -11.03
N PRO A 111 10.49 17.39 -11.90
CA PRO A 111 10.27 16.17 -12.67
C PRO A 111 11.35 15.92 -13.74
N LEU A 112 12.08 16.95 -14.17
CA LEU A 112 13.16 16.81 -15.15
C LEU A 112 14.43 16.28 -14.49
N GLU A 113 14.78 16.82 -13.33
CA GLU A 113 15.90 16.34 -12.51
C GLU A 113 15.64 14.92 -12.01
N TYR A 114 14.44 14.63 -11.49
CA TYR A 114 14.06 13.30 -11.04
C TYR A 114 14.17 12.25 -12.15
N MET A 115 13.80 12.60 -13.39
CA MET A 115 13.96 11.69 -14.53
C MET A 115 15.41 11.46 -14.93
N ALA A 116 16.30 12.43 -14.69
CA ALA A 116 17.73 12.30 -14.99
C ALA A 116 18.47 11.46 -13.94
N GLN A 117 18.09 11.59 -12.66
CA GLN A 117 18.74 10.91 -11.54
C GLN A 117 18.09 9.55 -11.21
N GLY A 118 16.79 9.41 -11.46
CA GLY A 118 16.00 8.24 -11.08
C GLY A 118 15.57 8.27 -9.60
N PRO A 119 14.88 7.20 -9.14
CA PRO A 119 14.54 7.04 -7.73
C PRO A 119 15.79 6.93 -6.87
N THR A 120 15.68 7.34 -5.60
CA THR A 120 16.81 7.26 -4.67
C THR A 120 17.10 5.79 -4.38
N SER A 121 18.31 5.30 -4.68
CA SER A 121 18.68 3.92 -4.37
C SER A 121 18.99 3.76 -2.89
N GLU A 122 18.50 2.69 -2.25
CA GLU A 122 18.84 2.33 -0.86
C GLU A 122 20.36 2.11 -0.67
N ASP A 123 21.09 1.83 -1.75
CA ASP A 123 22.54 1.63 -1.77
C ASP A 123 23.36 2.93 -2.03
N ALA A 124 22.71 4.10 -2.12
CA ALA A 124 23.42 5.36 -2.35
C ALA A 124 24.26 5.75 -1.12
N GLU A 125 25.57 5.97 -1.32
CA GLU A 125 26.45 6.49 -0.28
C GLU A 125 26.13 7.97 0.01
N GLY A 126 25.39 8.23 1.10
CA GLY A 126 25.12 9.57 1.61
C GLY A 126 23.67 9.72 2.07
N ASP A 127 23.43 10.57 3.06
CA ASP A 127 22.05 10.97 3.38
C ASP A 127 21.49 11.72 2.16
N PRO A 128 20.28 11.38 1.69
CA PRO A 128 19.68 12.09 0.57
C PRO A 128 19.46 13.56 0.93
N ASP A 129 19.60 14.43 -0.06
CA ASP A 129 19.40 15.87 0.14
C ASP A 129 18.01 16.14 0.76
N PRO A 130 17.92 17.10 1.70
CA PRO A 130 16.66 17.47 2.33
C PRO A 130 15.67 17.95 1.27
N ILE A 131 14.47 17.39 1.28
CA ILE A 131 13.41 17.75 0.35
C ILE A 131 12.75 19.04 0.85
N SER A 132 12.72 20.07 -0.01
CA SER A 132 11.83 21.23 0.19
C SER A 132 10.47 20.88 -0.38
N VAL A 133 9.44 20.83 0.46
CA VAL A 133 8.06 20.63 0.03
C VAL A 133 7.34 21.96 0.07
N GLU A 134 7.01 22.50 -1.10
CA GLU A 134 6.33 23.78 -1.20
C GLU A 134 4.80 23.62 -1.04
N GLU A 135 4.13 24.67 -0.55
CA GLU A 135 2.68 24.63 -0.31
C GLU A 135 1.88 24.34 -1.61
N GLU A 136 2.38 24.79 -2.77
CA GLU A 136 1.77 24.51 -4.07
C GLU A 136 1.84 23.02 -4.43
N ASP A 137 2.95 22.35 -4.14
CA ASP A 137 3.15 20.92 -4.38
C ASP A 137 2.17 20.10 -3.51
N VAL A 138 2.01 20.48 -2.24
CA VAL A 138 1.05 19.85 -1.32
C VAL A 138 -0.38 20.02 -1.83
N ARG A 139 -0.76 21.22 -2.27
CA ARG A 139 -2.10 21.48 -2.83
C ARG A 139 -2.35 20.67 -4.11
N MET A 140 -1.37 20.56 -4.99
CA MET A 140 -1.47 19.79 -6.22
C MET A 140 -1.67 18.29 -5.91
N LEU A 141 -0.88 17.74 -4.99
CA LEU A 141 -1.01 16.34 -4.60
C LEU A 141 -2.34 16.09 -3.89
N LEU A 142 -2.76 16.98 -2.99
CA LEU A 142 -4.05 16.89 -2.30
C LEU A 142 -5.22 16.86 -3.29
N ALA A 143 -5.26 17.79 -4.25
CA ALA A 143 -6.30 17.81 -5.29
C ALA A 143 -6.30 16.52 -6.12
N THR A 144 -5.12 15.99 -6.43
CA THR A 144 -4.97 14.72 -7.16
C THR A 144 -5.51 13.54 -6.33
N VAL A 145 -5.14 13.42 -5.06
CA VAL A 145 -5.61 12.35 -4.16
C VAL A 145 -7.13 12.44 -3.96
N GLN A 146 -7.68 13.63 -3.76
CA GLN A 146 -9.13 13.85 -3.66
C GLN A 146 -9.86 13.43 -4.95
N GLN A 147 -9.30 13.75 -6.12
CA GLN A 147 -9.86 13.29 -7.41
C GLN A 147 -9.83 11.75 -7.52
N ARG A 148 -8.78 11.09 -7.02
CA ARG A 148 -8.69 9.62 -7.00
C ARG A 148 -9.60 8.97 -5.97
N LEU A 149 -9.91 9.66 -4.88
CA LEU A 149 -10.83 9.21 -3.84
C LEU A 149 -12.29 9.29 -4.29
N ALA A 150 -12.65 10.28 -5.10
CA ALA A 150 -14.04 10.54 -5.49
C ALA A 150 -14.83 9.32 -6.03
N PRO A 151 -14.27 8.44 -6.88
CA PRO A 151 -14.98 7.25 -7.35
C PRO A 151 -15.37 6.26 -6.24
N PHE A 152 -14.62 6.22 -5.13
CA PHE A 152 -14.91 5.32 -4.00
C PHE A 152 -16.10 5.79 -3.15
N ALA A 153 -16.56 7.03 -3.32
CA ALA A 153 -17.75 7.53 -2.62
C ALA A 153 -19.02 6.76 -3.03
N ALA A 154 -19.10 6.35 -4.30
CA ALA A 154 -20.27 5.64 -4.84
C ALA A 154 -20.44 4.23 -4.24
N THR A 155 -19.35 3.58 -3.83
CA THR A 155 -19.34 2.19 -3.33
C THR A 155 -19.09 2.10 -1.83
N GLN A 156 -18.89 3.23 -1.14
CA GLN A 156 -18.42 3.27 0.24
C GLN A 156 -19.30 2.47 1.21
N ALA A 157 -20.62 2.54 1.08
CA ALA A 157 -21.55 1.83 1.97
C ALA A 157 -21.43 0.31 1.82
N GLU A 158 -21.39 -0.18 0.58
CA GLU A 158 -21.22 -1.61 0.25
C GLU A 158 -19.85 -2.12 0.66
N ASP A 159 -18.80 -1.33 0.38
CA ASP A 159 -17.41 -1.64 0.72
C ASP A 159 -17.19 -1.74 2.24
N ARG A 160 -17.86 -0.89 3.04
CA ARG A 160 -17.82 -0.96 4.51
C ARG A 160 -18.62 -2.14 5.07
N ALA A 161 -19.73 -2.51 4.44
CA ALA A 161 -20.57 -3.61 4.92
C ALA A 161 -19.90 -4.98 4.76
N GLY A 162 -19.05 -5.16 3.74
CA GLY A 162 -18.30 -6.40 3.50
C GLY A 162 -17.36 -6.82 4.65
N ALA A 163 -17.08 -5.91 5.59
CA ALA A 163 -16.23 -6.13 6.76
C ALA A 163 -16.76 -7.14 7.79
N GLY A 164 -18.07 -7.33 7.85
CA GLY A 164 -18.75 -8.19 8.83
C GLY A 164 -19.89 -9.01 8.23
N ALA A 165 -19.96 -9.08 6.90
CA ALA A 165 -20.94 -9.88 6.21
C ALA A 165 -20.63 -11.37 6.36
N GLU A 166 -21.68 -12.20 6.40
CA GLU A 166 -21.52 -13.65 6.28
C GLU A 166 -20.82 -14.00 4.96
N TRP A 167 -20.01 -15.05 4.99
CA TRP A 167 -19.34 -15.55 3.80
C TRP A 167 -20.39 -15.95 2.75
N PRO A 168 -20.29 -15.44 1.51
CA PRO A 168 -21.24 -15.81 0.47
C PRO A 168 -21.15 -17.30 0.13
N ASP A 169 -22.30 -17.94 -0.07
CA ASP A 169 -22.37 -19.37 -0.44
C ASP A 169 -21.96 -19.64 -1.89
N THR A 170 -21.82 -18.59 -2.71
CA THR A 170 -21.48 -18.70 -4.14
C THR A 170 -20.08 -18.19 -4.42
N PRO A 171 -19.33 -18.83 -5.35
CA PRO A 171 -18.01 -18.36 -5.75
C PRO A 171 -17.99 -16.91 -6.26
N ASP A 172 -19.04 -16.50 -6.97
CA ASP A 172 -19.15 -15.12 -7.47
C ASP A 172 -19.44 -14.12 -6.35
N GLY A 173 -20.21 -14.51 -5.34
CA GLY A 173 -20.39 -13.73 -4.12
C GLY A 173 -19.06 -13.54 -3.37
N VAL A 174 -18.26 -14.60 -3.23
CA VAL A 174 -16.94 -14.53 -2.58
C VAL A 174 -16.01 -13.58 -3.33
N ARG A 175 -15.98 -13.65 -4.67
CA ARG A 175 -15.18 -12.72 -5.48
C ARG A 175 -15.63 -11.27 -5.32
N ALA A 176 -16.95 -11.02 -5.34
CA ALA A 176 -17.49 -9.69 -5.12
C ALA A 176 -17.12 -9.15 -3.73
N MET A 177 -17.16 -10.01 -2.70
CA MET A 177 -16.71 -9.65 -1.36
C MET A 177 -15.23 -9.25 -1.33
N PHE A 178 -14.34 -10.01 -1.98
CA PHE A 178 -12.91 -9.63 -2.05
C PHE A 178 -12.67 -8.32 -2.80
N VAL A 179 -13.42 -8.05 -3.88
CA VAL A 179 -13.38 -6.75 -4.56
C VAL A 179 -13.79 -5.62 -3.61
N ASN A 180 -14.85 -5.81 -2.83
CA ASN A 180 -15.31 -4.82 -1.85
C ASN A 180 -14.24 -4.56 -0.78
N ILE A 181 -13.63 -5.62 -0.23
CA ILE A 181 -12.55 -5.53 0.76
C ILE A 181 -11.36 -4.74 0.20
N TYR A 182 -10.94 -5.05 -1.02
CA TYR A 182 -9.83 -4.35 -1.68
C TYR A 182 -10.14 -2.88 -1.94
N ARG A 183 -11.31 -2.56 -2.51
CA ARG A 183 -11.70 -1.16 -2.74
C ARG A 183 -11.76 -0.37 -1.43
N ASN A 184 -12.25 -0.99 -0.36
CA ASN A 184 -12.27 -0.39 0.97
C ASN A 184 -10.86 -0.08 1.48
N GLY A 185 -9.91 -1.00 1.28
CA GLY A 185 -8.49 -0.80 1.59
C GLY A 185 -7.87 0.37 0.82
N GLN A 186 -8.06 0.41 -0.49
CA GLN A 186 -7.61 1.51 -1.35
C GLN A 186 -8.18 2.86 -0.91
N ARG A 187 -9.48 2.91 -0.59
CA ARG A 187 -10.15 4.11 -0.07
C ARG A 187 -9.51 4.61 1.24
N LYS A 188 -9.22 3.70 2.18
CA LYS A 188 -8.59 4.06 3.46
C LYS A 188 -7.20 4.69 3.25
N VAL A 189 -6.37 4.11 2.40
CA VAL A 189 -5.05 4.68 2.07
C VAL A 189 -5.18 6.12 1.55
N LEU A 190 -6.15 6.37 0.67
CA LEU A 190 -6.39 7.71 0.12
C LEU A 190 -6.94 8.68 1.18
N GLU A 191 -7.86 8.25 2.05
CA GLU A 191 -8.39 9.07 3.15
C GLU A 191 -7.30 9.46 4.16
N ASP A 192 -6.42 8.51 4.49
CA ASP A 192 -5.25 8.75 5.33
C ASP A 192 -4.29 9.76 4.68
N ALA A 193 -4.05 9.63 3.36
CA ALA A 193 -3.20 10.56 2.62
C ALA A 193 -3.80 11.97 2.56
N VAL A 194 -5.12 12.10 2.35
CA VAL A 194 -5.83 13.39 2.41
C VAL A 194 -5.63 14.05 3.78
N THR A 195 -5.83 13.29 4.85
CA THR A 195 -5.70 13.79 6.23
C THR A 195 -4.28 14.31 6.48
N THR A 196 -3.26 13.58 6.04
CA THR A 196 -1.86 14.01 6.16
C THR A 196 -1.58 15.30 5.39
N LEU A 197 -2.02 15.38 4.13
CA LEU A 197 -1.80 16.55 3.27
C LEU A 197 -2.54 17.80 3.77
N GLU A 198 -3.78 17.65 4.27
CA GLU A 198 -4.51 18.75 4.92
C GLU A 198 -3.80 19.23 6.19
N GLY A 199 -3.21 18.31 6.95
CA GLY A 199 -2.35 18.62 8.10
C GLY A 199 -1.12 19.44 7.71
N MET A 200 -0.47 19.11 6.60
CA MET A 200 0.69 19.85 6.07
C MET A 200 0.34 21.30 5.66
N LEU A 201 -0.89 21.55 5.19
CA LEU A 201 -1.35 22.90 4.82
C LEU A 201 -1.84 23.73 6.02
N SER A 202 -2.10 23.09 7.15
CA SER A 202 -2.67 23.73 8.34
C SER A 202 -1.61 24.14 9.38
N GLY A 203 -0.37 23.70 9.20
CA GLY A 203 0.79 24.02 10.06
C GLY A 203 1.60 25.18 9.51
#